data_AF-A0AAD7ACP4-F1
#
_entry.id   AF-A0AAD7ACP4-F1
#
_cell.length_a   1.000
_cell.length_b   1.000
_cell.length_c   1.000
_cell.angle_alpha   90.00
_cell.angle_beta   90.00
_cell.angle_gamma   90.00
#
_symmetry.space_group_name_H-M   'P 1'
#
loop_
_entity.id
_entity.type
_entity.pdbx_description
1 polymer ?
#
loop_
_entity_poly.entity_id
_entity_poly.type
_entity_poly.pdbx_seq_one_letter_code
_entity_poly.pdbx_strand_id
1 'polypeptide(L)'
;LIIRRLSTRHHLFSTPIALFRRTRINPDPVFAFGYGRRACPGQFMAFDSLWIIIASLLAAFDITKAFGEDGKEIEPSGEYLSGLACIPLPFQSYIKPRSKRSADLFKATAM
;
A
#
# COMPACT_ATOMS: atom_id res chain seq x y z
N LEU A 1 19.76 3.05 -5.87
CA LEU A 1 20.63 3.83 -4.96
C LEU A 1 20.58 5.35 -5.18
N ILE A 2 20.29 5.86 -6.39
CA ILE A 2 20.23 7.31 -6.66
C ILE A 2 18.90 7.95 -6.19
N ILE A 3 17.76 7.27 -6.35
CA ILE A 3 16.44 7.81 -5.92
C ILE A 3 16.35 7.97 -4.39
N ARG A 4 16.98 7.07 -3.62
CA ARG A 4 16.99 7.11 -2.15
C ARG A 4 17.82 8.27 -1.57
N ARG A 5 18.73 8.88 -2.36
CA ARG A 5 19.66 9.92 -1.90
C ARG A 5 19.19 11.36 -2.18
N LEU A 6 18.16 11.53 -2.99
CA LEU A 6 17.59 12.85 -3.28
C LEU A 6 16.51 13.29 -2.26
N SER A 7 16.02 12.37 -1.43
CA SER A 7 15.01 12.66 -0.41
C SER A 7 15.52 13.41 0.83
N THR A 8 16.84 13.56 1.02
CA THR A 8 17.44 14.13 2.25
C THR A 8 17.96 15.56 2.11
N ARG A 9 17.76 16.25 0.97
CA ARG A 9 18.15 17.66 0.84
C ARG A 9 17.04 18.60 1.31
N HIS A 10 17.03 18.84 2.62
CA HIS A 10 16.09 19.65 3.40
C HIS A 10 16.12 21.19 3.16
N HIS A 11 16.68 21.70 2.07
CA HIS A 11 17.06 23.12 1.99
C HIS A 11 16.40 23.99 0.91
N LEU A 12 15.43 23.49 0.13
CA LEU A 12 14.92 24.24 -1.04
C LEU A 12 13.42 24.56 -1.08
N PHE A 13 12.64 24.33 -0.03
CA PHE A 13 11.23 24.75 -0.01
C PHE A 13 10.86 25.44 1.29
N SER A 14 11.02 26.77 1.29
CA SER A 14 10.50 27.68 2.32
C SER A 14 9.07 28.07 1.96
N THR A 15 8.07 27.36 2.48
CA THR A 15 6.65 27.79 2.52
C THR A 15 5.98 27.25 3.79
N PRO A 16 4.94 27.92 4.33
CA PRO A 16 4.72 28.03 5.77
C PRO A 16 4.37 26.69 6.46
N ILE A 17 5.19 26.42 7.46
CA ILE A 17 5.22 25.31 8.40
C ILE A 17 4.00 25.42 9.34
N ALA A 18 2.93 24.65 9.10
CA ALA A 18 1.99 24.27 10.17
C ALA A 18 1.07 23.09 9.84
N LEU A 19 0.74 22.82 8.56
CA LEU A 19 -0.22 21.74 8.21
C LEU A 19 0.42 20.50 7.56
N PHE A 20 1.75 20.46 7.44
CA PHE A 20 2.47 19.41 6.69
C PHE A 20 3.18 18.42 7.63
N ARG A 21 2.46 17.81 8.57
CA ARG A 21 3.02 16.79 9.49
C ARG A 21 2.38 15.40 9.32
N ARG A 22 2.07 14.96 8.10
CA ARG A 22 1.54 13.58 7.92
C ARG A 22 2.05 12.70 6.77
N THR A 23 2.86 13.19 5.83
CA THR A 23 3.31 12.33 4.71
C THR A 23 4.81 12.44 4.47
N ARG A 24 5.59 11.59 5.15
CA ARG A 24 7.01 11.33 4.84
C ARG A 24 7.19 10.11 3.93
N ILE A 25 6.35 9.96 2.90
CA ILE A 25 6.50 8.94 1.86
C ILE A 25 6.04 9.57 0.54
N ASN A 26 6.89 9.48 -0.49
CA ASN A 26 6.79 10.00 -1.86
C ASN A 26 5.43 10.62 -2.28
N PRO A 27 5.36 11.92 -2.62
CA PRO A 27 4.08 12.59 -2.84
C PRO A 27 3.33 12.11 -4.09
N ASP A 28 4.08 11.64 -5.10
CA ASP A 28 3.68 11.15 -6.43
C ASP A 28 3.77 9.62 -6.65
N PRO A 29 2.73 8.75 -6.65
CA PRO A 29 2.93 7.33 -6.98
C PRO A 29 3.43 7.09 -8.42
N VAL A 30 3.26 8.06 -9.33
CA VAL A 30 3.79 8.02 -10.71
C VAL A 30 5.31 7.90 -10.72
N PHE A 31 6.01 8.41 -9.71
CA PHE A 31 7.47 8.35 -9.63
C PHE A 31 8.01 6.92 -9.52
N ALA A 32 7.18 5.95 -9.09
CA ALA A 32 7.55 4.54 -9.10
C ALA A 32 7.71 3.97 -10.53
N PHE A 33 7.09 4.61 -11.52
CA PHE A 33 7.09 4.20 -12.92
C PHE A 33 8.19 4.86 -13.77
N GLY A 34 9.03 5.70 -13.16
CA GLY A 34 10.14 6.38 -13.84
C GLY A 34 9.71 7.62 -14.63
N TYR A 35 10.62 8.15 -15.46
CA TYR A 35 10.44 9.42 -16.16
C TYR A 35 10.96 9.41 -17.59
N GLY A 36 10.45 10.34 -18.39
CA GLY A 36 10.90 10.59 -19.76
C GLY A 36 10.69 9.39 -20.68
N ARG A 37 11.60 9.19 -21.63
CA ARG A 37 11.50 8.13 -22.67
C ARG A 37 11.53 6.69 -22.14
N ARG A 38 11.84 6.50 -20.85
CA ARG A 38 11.89 5.18 -20.20
C ARG A 38 10.83 5.03 -19.10
N ALA A 39 9.84 5.95 -19.04
CA ALA A 39 8.70 5.79 -18.17
C ALA A 39 7.94 4.51 -18.53
N CYS A 40 7.40 3.82 -17.52
CA CYS A 40 6.69 2.57 -17.71
C CYS A 40 5.41 2.82 -18.53
N PRO A 41 5.27 2.21 -19.72
CA PRO A 41 4.06 2.37 -20.52
C PRO A 41 2.83 1.73 -19.85
N GLY A 42 3.04 0.79 -18.92
CA GLY A 42 1.99 0.08 -18.18
C GLY A 42 1.45 0.81 -16.94
N GLN A 43 1.89 2.04 -16.65
CA GLN A 43 1.50 2.74 -15.42
C GLN A 43 -0.02 2.92 -15.29
N PHE A 44 -0.72 3.23 -16.38
CA PHE A 44 -2.17 3.46 -16.37
C PHE A 44 -2.93 2.16 -16.08
N MET A 45 -2.58 1.08 -16.79
CA MET A 45 -3.13 -0.26 -16.52
C MET A 45 -2.88 -0.69 -15.08
N ALA A 46 -1.70 -0.43 -14.53
CA ALA A 46 -1.37 -0.77 -13.15
C ALA A 46 -2.25 0.00 -12.16
N PHE A 47 -2.44 1.31 -12.34
CA PHE A 47 -3.31 2.12 -11.48
C PHE A 47 -4.77 1.66 -11.55
N ASP A 48 -5.31 1.44 -12.75
CA ASP A 48 -6.70 1.00 -12.93
C ASP A 48 -6.92 -0.39 -12.32
N SER A 49 -5.97 -1.31 -12.52
CA SER A 49 -6.03 -2.66 -11.94
C SER A 49 -6.00 -2.60 -10.42
N LEU A 50 -5.07 -1.83 -9.83
CA LEU A 50 -4.97 -1.67 -8.38
C LEU A 50 -6.22 -1.04 -7.80
N TRP A 51 -6.80 -0.03 -8.48
CA TRP A 51 -8.04 0.60 -8.05
C TRP A 51 -9.18 -0.41 -7.96
N ILE A 52 -9.39 -1.20 -9.03
CA ILE A 52 -10.45 -2.22 -9.08
C ILE A 52 -10.22 -3.28 -8.00
N ILE A 53 -8.98 -3.76 -7.84
CA ILE A 53 -8.64 -4.75 -6.81
C ILE A 53 -8.96 -4.21 -5.41
N ILE A 54 -8.49 -3.02 -5.07
CA ILE A 54 -8.69 -2.43 -3.74
C ILE A 54 -10.17 -2.16 -3.50
N ALA A 55 -10.87 -1.56 -4.46
CA ALA A 55 -12.31 -1.29 -4.35
C ALA A 55 -13.11 -2.59 -4.16
N SER A 56 -12.78 -3.64 -4.90
CA SER A 56 -13.45 -4.95 -4.80
C SER A 56 -13.18 -5.63 -3.46
N LEU A 57 -11.92 -5.59 -2.99
CA LEU A 57 -11.55 -6.12 -1.68
C LEU A 57 -12.31 -5.40 -0.55
N LEU A 58 -12.32 -4.06 -0.57
CA LEU A 58 -13.03 -3.27 0.43
C LEU A 58 -14.55 -3.44 0.32
N ALA A 59 -15.11 -3.64 -0.87
CA ALA A 59 -16.54 -3.92 -1.01
C ALA A 59 -16.93 -5.28 -0.41
N ALA A 60 -16.06 -6.29 -0.54
CA ALA A 60 -16.37 -7.66 -0.15
C ALA A 60 -15.94 -8.02 1.28
N PHE A 61 -14.89 -7.40 1.82
CA PHE A 61 -14.24 -7.80 3.06
C PHE A 61 -14.02 -6.63 4.03
N ASP A 62 -14.10 -6.94 5.32
CA ASP A 62 -13.53 -6.14 6.40
C ASP A 62 -12.11 -6.62 6.66
N ILE A 63 -11.15 -5.70 6.48
CA ILE A 63 -9.72 -5.95 6.67
C ILE A 63 -9.30 -5.20 7.92
N THR A 64 -8.90 -5.94 8.96
CA THR A 64 -8.44 -5.38 10.23
C THR A 64 -7.06 -5.93 10.58
N LYS A 65 -6.39 -5.30 11.54
CA LYS A 65 -5.17 -5.86 12.11
C LYS A 65 -5.47 -7.19 12.81
N ALA A 66 -4.44 -8.02 12.94
CA ALA A 66 -4.55 -9.24 13.71
C ALA A 66 -4.59 -8.94 15.21
N PHE A 67 -5.17 -9.86 15.97
CA PHE A 67 -5.17 -9.82 17.43
C PHE A 67 -4.31 -10.96 17.96
N GLY A 68 -3.47 -10.68 18.95
CA GLY A 68 -2.68 -11.70 19.64
C GLY A 68 -3.54 -12.53 20.60
N GLU A 69 -2.93 -13.55 21.22
CA GLU A 69 -3.60 -14.42 22.20
C GLU A 69 -4.18 -13.61 23.38
N ASP A 70 -3.54 -12.49 23.72
CA ASP A 70 -3.98 -11.55 24.78
C ASP A 70 -5.15 -10.64 24.36
N GLY A 71 -5.69 -10.81 23.14
CA GLY A 71 -6.75 -9.96 22.58
C GLY A 71 -6.30 -8.54 22.19
N LYS A 72 -4.98 -8.26 22.22
CA LYS A 72 -4.42 -6.97 21.82
C LYS A 72 -4.12 -6.93 20.32
N GLU A 73 -4.34 -5.76 19.73
CA GLU A 73 -4.05 -5.50 18.32
C GLU A 73 -2.53 -5.62 18.07
N ILE A 74 -2.16 -6.39 17.04
CA ILE A 74 -0.77 -6.55 16.62
C ILE A 74 -0.48 -5.50 15.53
N GLU A 75 0.40 -4.55 15.85
CA GLU A 75 0.92 -3.61 14.86
C GLU A 75 1.93 -4.30 13.94
N PRO A 76 1.77 -4.23 12.61
CA PRO A 76 2.79 -4.68 11.67
C PRO A 76 4.10 -3.93 11.91
N SER A 77 5.23 -4.62 11.81
CA SER A 77 6.56 -4.03 12.06
C SER A 77 6.90 -2.84 11.14
N GLY A 78 6.24 -2.74 9.98
CA GLY A 78 6.53 -1.73 8.97
C GLY A 78 7.86 -1.96 8.25
N GLU A 79 8.49 -3.11 8.48
CA GLU A 79 9.75 -3.50 7.87
C GLU A 79 9.52 -4.10 6.47
N TYR A 80 10.51 -3.92 5.61
CA TYR A 80 10.49 -4.36 4.22
C TYR A 80 11.68 -5.26 3.93
N LEU A 81 11.48 -6.23 3.04
CA LEU A 81 12.56 -7.01 2.46
C LEU A 81 13.54 -6.07 1.74
N SER A 82 14.83 -6.33 1.95
CA SER A 82 15.88 -5.68 1.16
C SER A 82 15.90 -6.28 -0.24
N GLY A 83 15.73 -5.45 -1.27
CA GLY A 83 15.71 -5.94 -2.65
C GLY A 83 15.43 -4.86 -3.68
N LEU A 84 15.14 -5.32 -4.90
CA LEU A 84 14.79 -4.44 -6.03
C LEU A 84 13.39 -3.83 -5.90
N ALA A 85 12.50 -4.47 -5.15
CA ALA A 85 11.13 -4.03 -4.92
C ALA A 85 10.88 -3.75 -3.44
N CYS A 86 9.96 -2.83 -3.15
CA CYS A 86 9.47 -2.57 -1.80
C CYS A 86 8.43 -3.63 -1.43
N ILE A 87 8.86 -4.73 -0.83
CA ILE A 87 7.97 -5.82 -0.38
C ILE A 87 7.96 -5.84 1.14
N PRO A 88 6.81 -5.68 1.81
CA PRO A 88 6.75 -5.75 3.27
C PRO A 88 7.12 -7.16 3.75
N LEU A 89 7.68 -7.26 4.96
CA LEU A 89 7.81 -8.57 5.60
C LEU A 89 6.43 -9.20 5.84
N PRO A 90 6.33 -10.54 5.89
CA PRO A 90 5.08 -11.22 6.23
C PRO A 90 4.51 -10.69 7.55
N PHE A 91 3.24 -10.28 7.54
CA PHE A 91 2.52 -9.80 8.71
C PHE A 91 1.16 -10.47 8.81
N GLN A 92 0.64 -10.58 10.02
CA GLN A 92 -0.69 -11.14 10.26
C GLN A 92 -1.76 -10.08 10.06
N SER A 93 -2.88 -10.46 9.44
CA SER A 93 -4.06 -9.63 9.29
C SER A 93 -5.32 -10.47 9.40
N TYR A 94 -6.43 -9.83 9.72
CA TYR A 94 -7.73 -10.49 9.77
C TYR A 94 -8.59 -9.98 8.62
N ILE A 95 -9.04 -10.90 7.76
CA ILE A 95 -9.84 -10.60 6.57
C ILE A 95 -11.14 -11.38 6.68
N LYS A 96 -12.26 -10.67 6.87
CA LYS A 96 -13.58 -11.28 7.07
C LYS A 96 -14.53 -10.84 5.96
N PRO A 97 -15.29 -11.74 5.32
CA PRO A 97 -16.34 -11.34 4.38
C PRO A 97 -17.39 -10.47 5.08
N ARG A 98 -17.77 -9.35 4.45
CA ARG A 98 -18.78 -8.41 4.97
C ARG A 98 -20.19 -8.99 5.05
N SER A 99 -20.50 -9.91 4.13
CA SER A 99 -21.84 -10.47 4.01
C SER A 99 -21.79 -11.97 3.72
N LYS A 100 -22.89 -12.67 4.03
CA LYS A 100 -23.07 -14.08 3.68
C LYS A 100 -22.91 -14.30 2.17
N ARG A 101 -23.47 -13.40 1.35
CA ARG A 101 -23.31 -13.43 -0.10
C ARG A 101 -21.84 -13.38 -0.53
N SER A 102 -21.04 -12.47 0.05
CA SER A 102 -19.61 -12.36 -0.25
C SER A 102 -18.86 -13.65 0.15
N ALA A 103 -19.22 -14.23 1.30
CA ALA A 103 -18.64 -15.50 1.76
C ALA A 103 -19.00 -16.67 0.82
N ASP A 104 -20.26 -16.75 0.38
CA ASP A 104 -20.75 -17.81 -0.50
C ASP A 104 -20.11 -17.71 -1.89
N LEU A 105 -19.98 -16.50 -2.45
CA LEU A 105 -19.28 -16.25 -3.72
C LEU A 105 -17.81 -16.68 -3.66
N PHE A 106 -17.13 -16.37 -2.56
CA PHE A 106 -15.74 -16.76 -2.37
C PHE A 106 -15.59 -18.28 -2.28
N LYS A 107 -16.45 -18.95 -1.51
CA LYS A 107 -16.46 -20.42 -1.41
C LYS A 107 -16.76 -21.11 -2.74
N ALA A 108 -17.67 -20.55 -3.53
CA ALA A 108 -18.04 -21.11 -4.83
C ALA A 108 -16.94 -21.01 -5.88
N THR A 109 -16.08 -19.98 -5.80
CA THR A 109 -14.97 -19.75 -6.76
C THR A 109 -13.69 -20.49 -6.39
N ALA A 110 -13.50 -20.83 -5.11
CA ALA A 110 -12.29 -21.47 -4.60
C ALA A 110 -12.23 -23.01 -4.82
N MET A 111 -13.13 -23.56 -5.64
CA MET A 111 -13.23 -24.97 -6.03
C MET A 111 -12.83 -25.14 -7.49
#